data_AF-A0A7S1LA65-F1
#
_entry.id   AF-A0A7S1LA65-F1
#
_cell.length_a   1.000
_cell.length_b   1.000
_cell.length_c   1.000
_cell.angle_alpha   90.00
_cell.angle_beta   90.00
_cell.angle_gamma   90.00
#
_symmetry.space_group_name_H-M   'P 1'
#
loop_
_entity.id
_entity.type
_entity.pdbx_description
1 polymer ?
#
loop_
_entity_poly.entity_id
_entity_poly.type
_entity_poly.pdbx_seq_one_letter_code
_entity_poly.pdbx_strand_id
1 'polypeptide(L)'
;SAWLWHGEGSDEGLNLTLLRVVLPTVLSFVGGCAVYSPVCEALQNLLDIGNTGSGPVLSLLGMDQSQFMQNFLTVNGLLFTILCGNTYTALYSQQERLFHALFTEVSEAKSLLEQSALICQGRPVYPRVLESIGDYVANDLKQLHAEPIDLLANRPMDDPLEYILYVTSVGVPSVVYDTIRDLRQARSERLGSMQRKLPAIHFVLLYVLGVLELLAFPLLGAGTASMYRERNVLIVQAIFFGAMCGAIVMTLQVIYELWKPFGGAYTVDVALGKMVR
;
A
#
# COMPACT_ATOMS: atom_id res chain seq x y z
N SER A 1 -6.50 3.79 21.85
CA SER A 1 -5.41 4.53 22.53
C SER A 1 -4.12 4.52 21.70
N ALA A 2 -4.21 4.72 20.38
CA ALA A 2 -3.09 4.56 19.44
C ALA A 2 -2.40 5.89 19.02
N TRP A 3 -2.62 6.98 19.76
CA TRP A 3 -2.25 8.35 19.34
C TRP A 3 -1.03 8.96 20.04
N LEU A 4 -0.17 8.16 20.69
CA LEU A 4 0.97 8.66 21.46
C LEU A 4 2.31 8.03 21.03
N TRP A 5 2.67 8.18 19.76
CA TRP A 5 4.00 7.78 19.27
C TRP A 5 4.64 8.83 18.34
N HIS A 6 4.53 10.13 18.66
CA HIS A 6 5.35 11.16 18.00
C HIS A 6 6.79 11.11 18.49
N GLY A 7 7.72 10.81 17.57
CA GLY A 7 9.14 11.07 17.74
C GLY A 7 9.70 11.42 16.37
N GLU A 8 10.53 12.45 16.29
CA GLU A 8 10.96 13.23 15.10
C GLU A 8 11.13 12.45 13.77
N GLY A 9 11.50 11.16 13.78
CA GLY A 9 11.53 10.32 12.57
C GLY A 9 10.16 9.89 12.01
N SER A 10 9.08 9.91 12.80
CA SER A 10 7.71 9.69 12.31
C SER A 10 7.24 10.82 11.41
N ASP A 11 7.74 12.03 11.66
CA ASP A 11 7.24 13.24 11.04
C ASP A 11 7.81 13.37 9.62
N GLU A 12 9.04 12.91 9.37
CA GLU A 12 9.62 12.82 8.03
C GLU A 12 8.89 11.79 7.14
N GLY A 13 8.61 10.59 7.65
CA GLY A 13 7.87 9.56 6.92
C GLY A 13 6.42 9.95 6.63
N LEU A 14 5.78 10.62 7.60
CA LEU A 14 4.43 11.16 7.46
C LEU A 14 4.39 12.31 6.44
N ASN A 15 5.36 13.23 6.47
CA ASN A 15 5.46 14.32 5.51
C ASN A 15 5.72 13.80 4.09
N LEU A 16 6.57 12.79 3.92
CA LEU A 16 6.80 12.14 2.62
C LEU A 16 5.54 11.48 2.07
N THR A 17 4.75 10.82 2.92
CA THR A 17 3.52 10.13 2.50
C THR A 17 2.41 11.12 2.18
N LEU A 18 2.25 12.14 3.02
CA LEU A 18 1.34 13.25 2.75
C LEU A 18 1.70 13.91 1.42
N LEU A 19 2.98 14.17 1.17
CA LEU A 19 3.40 14.74 -0.10
C LEU A 19 3.12 13.79 -1.28
N ARG A 20 3.39 12.49 -1.15
CA ARG A 20 3.13 11.50 -2.21
C ARG A 20 1.65 11.26 -2.50
N VAL A 21 0.76 11.46 -1.54
CA VAL A 21 -0.69 11.26 -1.72
C VAL A 21 -1.39 12.57 -2.07
N VAL A 22 -1.15 13.63 -1.30
CA VAL A 22 -1.88 14.90 -1.44
C VAL A 22 -1.47 15.63 -2.72
N LEU A 23 -0.18 15.65 -3.06
CA LEU A 23 0.30 16.35 -4.26
C LEU A 23 -0.33 15.82 -5.56
N PRO A 24 -0.29 14.50 -5.87
CA PRO A 24 -0.94 14.01 -7.09
C PRO A 24 -2.47 14.15 -7.04
N THR A 25 -3.08 14.10 -5.85
CA THR A 25 -4.53 14.30 -5.68
C THR A 25 -4.95 15.73 -6.03
N VAL A 26 -4.20 16.73 -5.56
CA VAL A 26 -4.46 18.14 -5.87
C VAL A 26 -4.16 18.42 -7.34
N LEU A 27 -3.08 17.85 -7.88
CA LEU A 27 -2.76 17.99 -9.30
C LEU A 27 -3.82 17.34 -10.20
N SER A 28 -4.35 16.17 -9.83
CA SER A 28 -5.43 15.52 -10.60
C SER A 28 -6.75 16.28 -10.47
N PHE A 29 -7.03 16.90 -9.32
CA PHE A 29 -8.19 17.77 -9.14
C PHE A 29 -8.12 19.00 -10.05
N VAL A 30 -7.02 19.77 -9.95
CA VAL A 30 -6.84 21.00 -10.74
C VAL A 30 -6.74 20.67 -12.23
N GLY A 31 -6.00 19.61 -12.58
CA GLY A 31 -5.89 19.12 -13.94
C GLY A 31 -7.24 18.68 -14.50
N GLY A 32 -8.04 17.94 -13.73
CA GLY A 32 -9.39 17.54 -14.09
C GLY A 32 -10.30 18.74 -14.38
N CYS A 33 -10.34 19.72 -13.48
CA CYS A 33 -11.11 20.96 -13.67
C CYS A 33 -10.70 21.73 -14.94
N ALA A 34 -9.40 21.82 -15.22
CA ALA A 34 -8.88 22.57 -16.37
C ALA A 34 -9.11 21.85 -17.71
N VAL A 35 -9.00 20.53 -17.71
CA VAL A 35 -9.06 19.69 -18.93
C VAL A 35 -10.49 19.29 -19.29
N TYR A 36 -11.44 19.32 -18.34
CA TYR A 36 -12.81 18.89 -18.59
C TYR A 36 -13.48 19.59 -19.77
N SER A 37 -13.55 20.92 -19.75
CA SER A 37 -14.20 21.71 -20.80
C SER A 37 -13.62 21.48 -22.19
N PRO A 38 -12.29 21.58 -22.43
CA PRO A 38 -11.73 21.34 -23.76
C PRO A 38 -11.91 19.89 -24.23
N VAL A 39 -11.92 18.91 -23.32
CA VAL A 39 -12.19 17.50 -23.69
C VAL A 39 -13.65 17.31 -24.10
N CYS A 40 -14.61 17.90 -23.40
CA CYS A 40 -16.02 17.86 -23.78
C CYS A 40 -16.25 18.50 -25.16
N GLU A 41 -15.63 19.64 -25.43
CA GLU A 41 -15.69 20.31 -26.75
C GLU A 41 -15.03 19.46 -27.85
N ALA A 42 -13.88 18.84 -27.57
CA ALA A 42 -13.21 17.95 -28.52
C ALA A 42 -14.05 16.69 -28.83
N LEU A 43 -14.67 16.09 -27.81
CA LEU A 43 -15.58 14.95 -27.97
C LEU A 43 -16.83 15.34 -28.75
N GLN A 44 -17.38 16.52 -28.51
CA GLN A 44 -18.52 17.04 -29.27
C GLN A 44 -18.16 17.18 -30.76
N ASN A 45 -17.00 17.77 -31.07
CA ASN A 45 -16.52 17.90 -32.45
C ASN A 45 -16.25 16.54 -33.12
N LEU A 46 -15.79 15.53 -32.36
CA LEU A 46 -15.55 14.19 -32.88
C LEU A 46 -16.84 13.42 -33.15
N LEU A 47 -17.85 13.58 -32.28
CA LEU A 47 -19.13 12.88 -32.36
C LEU A 47 -20.14 13.56 -33.30
N ASP A 48 -19.93 14.82 -33.67
CA ASP A 48 -20.75 15.55 -34.64
C ASP A 48 -20.36 15.18 -36.08
N ILE A 49 -20.74 13.97 -36.52
CA ILE A 49 -20.47 13.41 -37.86
C ILE A 49 -21.10 14.23 -39.01
N GLY A 50 -21.81 15.34 -38.71
CA GLY A 50 -22.44 16.23 -39.69
C GLY A 50 -22.08 17.73 -39.60
N ASN A 51 -21.24 18.16 -38.65
CA ASN A 51 -21.00 19.59 -38.34
C ASN A 51 -22.30 20.40 -38.11
N THR A 52 -23.35 19.73 -37.62
CA THR A 52 -24.69 20.30 -37.47
C THR A 52 -24.95 20.80 -36.04
N GLY A 53 -24.09 20.48 -35.08
CA GLY A 53 -24.27 20.79 -33.66
C GLY A 53 -25.35 19.96 -32.97
N SER A 54 -26.04 19.09 -33.71
CA SER A 54 -27.22 18.31 -33.28
C SER A 54 -27.27 16.92 -33.92
N GLY A 55 -26.12 16.26 -34.07
CA GLY A 55 -26.05 14.90 -34.62
C GLY A 55 -26.88 13.89 -33.79
N PRO A 56 -27.41 12.82 -34.41
CA PRO A 56 -28.29 11.84 -33.74
C PRO A 56 -27.62 11.17 -32.53
N VAL A 57 -26.30 10.98 -32.56
CA VAL A 57 -25.52 10.42 -31.44
C VAL A 57 -25.47 11.39 -30.26
N LEU A 58 -25.28 12.69 -30.51
CA LEU A 58 -25.26 13.73 -29.48
C LEU A 58 -26.62 13.91 -28.82
N SER A 59 -27.70 13.85 -29.60
CA SER A 59 -29.06 13.88 -29.04
C SER A 59 -29.38 12.63 -28.22
N LEU A 60 -28.90 11.44 -28.63
CA LEU A 60 -29.07 10.21 -27.84
C LEU A 60 -28.30 10.24 -26.53
N LEU A 61 -27.09 10.82 -26.53
CA LEU A 61 -26.28 11.05 -25.32
C LEU A 61 -26.91 12.12 -24.42
N GLY A 62 -27.42 13.21 -24.99
CA GLY A 62 -28.03 14.31 -24.25
C GLY A 62 -29.41 13.99 -23.66
N MET A 63 -30.22 13.19 -24.36
CA MET A 63 -31.55 12.79 -23.88
C MET A 63 -31.50 11.61 -22.90
N ASP A 64 -30.34 10.96 -22.73
CA ASP A 64 -30.12 9.79 -21.87
C ASP A 64 -31.22 8.71 -21.99
N GLN A 65 -31.82 8.57 -23.18
CA GLN A 65 -33.07 7.80 -23.41
C GLN A 65 -32.92 6.30 -23.15
N SER A 66 -31.69 5.79 -23.05
CA SER A 66 -31.45 4.35 -22.93
C SER A 66 -31.20 3.87 -21.51
N GLN A 67 -30.98 4.75 -20.51
CA GLN A 67 -30.47 4.41 -19.16
C GLN A 67 -29.18 3.55 -19.17
N PHE A 68 -28.66 3.20 -20.35
CA PHE A 68 -27.60 2.22 -20.55
C PHE A 68 -26.27 2.79 -20.09
N MET A 69 -26.01 4.07 -20.41
CA MET A 69 -24.78 4.75 -19.98
C MET A 69 -24.75 4.92 -18.46
N GLN A 70 -25.87 5.33 -17.85
CA GLN A 70 -25.99 5.44 -16.40
C GLN A 70 -25.85 4.08 -15.70
N ASN A 71 -26.45 3.02 -16.24
CA ASN A 71 -26.31 1.66 -15.72
C ASN A 71 -24.88 1.13 -15.86
N PHE A 72 -24.24 1.35 -17.01
CA PHE A 72 -22.83 0.99 -17.23
C PHE A 72 -21.90 1.69 -16.24
N LEU A 73 -22.08 3.01 -16.06
CA LEU A 73 -21.35 3.80 -15.09
C LEU A 73 -21.53 3.30 -13.66
N THR A 74 -22.77 3.01 -13.27
CA THR A 74 -23.10 2.51 -11.94
C THR A 74 -22.44 1.16 -11.70
N VAL A 75 -22.51 0.25 -12.66
CA VAL A 75 -21.87 -1.08 -12.57
C VAL A 75 -20.35 -0.95 -12.49
N ASN A 76 -19.73 -0.11 -13.32
CA ASN A 76 -18.28 0.09 -13.31
C ASN A 76 -17.79 0.73 -12.01
N GLY A 77 -18.45 1.79 -11.53
CA GLY A 77 -18.11 2.47 -10.28
C GLY A 77 -18.31 1.56 -9.05
N LEU A 78 -19.34 0.71 -9.04
CA LEU A 78 -19.52 -0.30 -8.01
C LEU A 78 -18.39 -1.34 -8.05
N LEU A 79 -18.02 -1.83 -9.24
CA LEU A 79 -16.94 -2.81 -9.38
C LEU A 79 -15.60 -2.23 -8.93
N PHE A 80 -15.30 -0.99 -9.31
CA PHE A 80 -14.14 -0.24 -8.85
C PHE A 80 -14.12 -0.11 -7.33
N THR A 81 -15.22 0.36 -6.73
CA THR A 81 -15.32 0.56 -5.28
C THR A 81 -15.16 -0.74 -4.49
N ILE A 82 -15.80 -1.83 -4.95
CA ILE A 82 -15.70 -3.14 -4.32
C ILE A 82 -14.27 -3.69 -4.40
N LEU A 83 -13.64 -3.62 -5.58
CA LEU A 83 -12.26 -4.09 -5.74
C LEU A 83 -11.29 -3.25 -4.90
N CYS A 84 -11.40 -1.92 -4.94
CA CYS A 84 -10.59 -1.02 -4.13
C CYS A 84 -10.77 -1.31 -2.63
N GLY A 85 -12.00 -1.45 -2.15
CA GLY A 85 -12.30 -1.75 -0.75
C GLY A 85 -11.69 -3.08 -0.28
N ASN A 86 -11.90 -4.15 -1.05
CA ASN A 86 -11.32 -5.46 -0.73
C ASN A 86 -9.78 -5.43 -0.74
N THR A 87 -9.19 -4.70 -1.70
CA THR A 87 -7.73 -4.55 -1.79
C THR A 87 -7.19 -3.79 -0.58
N TYR A 88 -7.84 -2.68 -0.20
CA TYR A 88 -7.49 -1.90 0.97
C TYR A 88 -7.53 -2.76 2.24
N THR A 89 -8.63 -3.50 2.47
CA THR A 89 -8.76 -4.37 3.65
C THR A 89 -7.70 -5.47 3.69
N ALA A 90 -7.41 -6.09 2.54
CA ALA A 90 -6.39 -7.14 2.45
C ALA A 90 -4.99 -6.62 2.79
N LEU A 91 -4.61 -5.47 2.20
CA LEU A 91 -3.32 -4.83 2.45
C LEU A 91 -3.19 -4.34 3.89
N TYR A 92 -4.23 -3.73 4.43
CA TYR A 92 -4.25 -3.27 5.82
C TYR A 92 -4.08 -4.44 6.79
N SER A 93 -4.82 -5.53 6.61
CA SER A 93 -4.66 -6.75 7.44
C SER A 93 -3.26 -7.36 7.31
N GLN A 94 -2.65 -7.27 6.12
CA GLN A 94 -1.28 -7.74 5.92
C GLN A 94 -0.27 -6.90 6.71
N GLN A 95 -0.41 -5.57 6.70
CA GLN A 95 0.44 -4.67 7.49
C GLN A 95 0.27 -4.88 9.00
N GLU A 96 -0.96 -5.08 9.47
CA GLU A 96 -1.23 -5.39 10.88
C GLU A 96 -0.52 -6.68 11.32
N ARG A 97 -0.60 -7.74 10.51
CA ARG A 97 0.14 -8.99 10.78
C ARG A 97 1.64 -8.80 10.79
N LEU A 98 2.17 -8.01 9.86
CA LEU A 98 3.59 -7.69 9.82
C LEU A 98 4.05 -6.97 11.10
N PHE A 99 3.26 -5.99 11.55
CA PHE A 99 3.55 -5.26 12.78
C PHE A 99 3.55 -6.17 14.01
N HIS A 100 2.54 -7.05 14.14
CA HIS A 100 2.47 -8.02 15.23
C HIS A 100 3.63 -9.02 15.19
N ALA A 101 3.94 -9.58 14.02
CA ALA A 101 5.05 -10.52 13.88
C ALA A 101 6.39 -9.89 14.26
N LEU A 102 6.64 -8.65 13.85
CA LEU A 102 7.85 -7.91 14.20
C LEU A 102 7.95 -7.61 15.70
N PHE A 103 6.85 -7.27 16.34
CA PHE A 103 6.82 -7.08 17.79
C PHE A 103 7.16 -8.38 18.54
N THR A 104 6.55 -9.49 18.15
CA THR A 104 6.84 -10.82 18.71
C THR A 104 8.31 -11.19 18.49
N GLU A 105 8.83 -11.00 17.28
CA GLU A 105 10.23 -11.33 16.94
C GLU A 105 11.23 -10.51 17.78
N VAL A 106 11.00 -9.22 17.97
CA VAL A 106 11.85 -8.40 18.86
C VAL A 106 11.74 -8.85 20.31
N SER A 107 10.54 -9.17 20.78
CA SER A 107 10.33 -9.64 22.16
C SER A 107 11.09 -10.93 22.42
N GLU A 108 11.00 -11.90 21.50
CA GLU A 108 11.75 -13.16 21.59
C GLU A 108 13.26 -12.94 21.47
N ALA A 109 13.71 -12.04 20.60
CA ALA A 109 15.13 -11.71 20.49
C ALA A 109 15.70 -11.11 21.80
N LYS A 110 14.91 -10.29 22.51
CA LYS A 110 15.28 -9.76 23.84
C LYS A 110 15.31 -10.85 24.89
N SER A 111 14.30 -11.72 24.92
CA SER A 111 14.25 -12.89 25.79
C SER A 111 15.48 -13.79 25.57
N LEU A 112 15.86 -14.03 24.31
CA LEU A 112 17.06 -14.79 23.95
C LEU A 112 18.34 -14.11 24.46
N LEU A 113 18.44 -12.79 24.36
CA LEU A 113 19.58 -12.03 24.87
C LEU A 113 19.69 -12.13 26.41
N GLU A 114 18.58 -11.99 27.12
CA GLU A 114 18.56 -12.14 28.59
C GLU A 114 18.93 -13.56 29.03
N GLN A 115 18.33 -14.57 28.41
CA GLN A 115 18.61 -15.98 28.71
C GLN A 115 20.05 -16.36 28.38
N SER A 116 20.55 -15.96 27.22
CA SER A 116 21.94 -16.24 26.82
C SER A 116 22.95 -15.53 27.72
N ALA A 117 22.66 -14.30 28.16
CA ALA A 117 23.50 -13.59 29.13
C ALA A 117 23.60 -14.33 30.46
N LEU A 118 22.48 -14.82 30.99
CA LEU A 118 22.46 -15.57 32.25
C LEU A 118 23.20 -16.91 32.15
N ILE A 119 23.01 -17.66 31.06
CA ILE A 119 23.58 -19.01 30.90
C ILE A 119 25.08 -18.96 30.57
N CYS A 120 25.50 -17.96 29.80
CA CYS A 120 26.87 -17.83 29.33
C CYS A 120 27.75 -16.98 30.25
N GLN A 121 27.19 -16.35 31.29
CA GLN A 121 27.98 -15.53 32.22
C GLN A 121 29.15 -16.32 32.79
N GLY A 122 30.37 -15.79 32.62
CA GLY A 122 31.61 -16.44 33.07
C GLY A 122 32.12 -17.57 32.18
N ARG A 123 31.47 -17.88 31.06
CA ARG A 123 31.94 -18.87 30.06
C ARG A 123 32.70 -18.18 28.92
N PRO A 124 33.72 -18.83 28.32
CA PRO A 124 34.47 -18.27 27.19
C PRO A 124 33.63 -18.08 25.91
N VAL A 125 32.45 -18.71 25.85
CA VAL A 125 31.55 -18.67 24.69
C VAL A 125 30.66 -17.42 24.65
N TYR A 126 30.53 -16.70 25.76
CA TYR A 126 29.68 -15.52 25.90
C TYR A 126 29.87 -14.44 24.81
N PRO A 127 31.08 -13.96 24.51
CA PRO A 127 31.25 -12.90 23.51
C PRO A 127 30.79 -13.32 22.11
N ARG A 128 31.02 -14.59 21.73
CA ARG A 128 30.57 -15.11 20.43
C ARG A 128 29.05 -15.22 20.34
N VAL A 129 28.38 -15.60 21.43
CA VAL A 129 26.90 -15.68 21.46
C VAL A 129 26.29 -14.29 21.32
N LEU A 130 26.85 -13.28 22.01
CA LEU A 130 26.41 -11.89 21.85
C LEU A 130 26.64 -11.37 20.42
N GLU A 131 27.77 -11.70 19.81
CA GLU A 131 28.08 -11.36 18.42
C GLU A 131 27.04 -11.98 17.46
N SER A 132 26.70 -13.27 17.63
CA SER A 132 25.67 -13.93 16.81
C SER A 132 24.28 -13.30 16.95
N ILE A 133 23.87 -12.90 18.16
CA ILE A 133 22.60 -12.17 18.36
C ILE A 133 22.66 -10.78 17.68
N GLY A 134 23.81 -10.10 17.80
CA GLY A 134 24.06 -8.83 17.12
C GLY A 134 23.97 -8.97 15.59
N ASP A 135 24.55 -10.02 15.03
CA ASP A 135 24.52 -10.34 13.61
C ASP A 135 23.09 -10.65 13.14
N TYR A 136 22.30 -11.41 13.91
CA TYR A 136 20.88 -11.62 13.62
C TYR A 136 20.12 -10.30 13.54
N VAL A 137 20.31 -9.44 14.54
CA VAL A 137 19.62 -8.15 14.60
C VAL A 137 20.04 -7.22 13.46
N ALA A 138 21.34 -7.16 13.15
CA ALA A 138 21.89 -6.27 12.13
C ALA A 138 21.61 -6.75 10.71
N ASN A 139 21.79 -8.04 10.45
CA ASN A 139 21.82 -8.60 9.10
C ASN A 139 20.51 -9.31 8.71
N ASP A 140 19.57 -9.55 9.62
CA ASP A 140 18.30 -10.21 9.29
C ASP A 140 17.08 -9.41 9.79
N LEU A 141 17.05 -9.02 11.06
CA LEU A 141 15.92 -8.26 11.60
C LEU A 141 15.81 -6.86 10.97
N LYS A 142 16.94 -6.14 10.84
CA LYS A 142 17.01 -4.81 10.22
C LYS A 142 17.00 -4.85 8.69
N GLN A 143 17.27 -5.99 8.07
CA GLN A 143 17.35 -6.10 6.61
C GLN A 143 15.96 -6.22 5.96
N LEU A 144 15.15 -5.19 6.16
CA LEU A 144 13.79 -5.12 5.64
C LEU A 144 13.74 -5.00 4.10
N HIS A 145 14.81 -4.49 3.47
CA HIS A 145 14.85 -4.25 2.03
C HIS A 145 15.19 -5.48 1.17
N ALA A 146 15.68 -6.56 1.77
CA ALA A 146 15.97 -7.79 1.04
C ALA A 146 14.68 -8.54 0.70
N GLU A 147 14.69 -9.33 -0.38
CA GLU A 147 13.54 -10.16 -0.68
C GLU A 147 13.34 -11.22 0.42
N PRO A 148 12.13 -11.39 0.97
CA PRO A 148 11.91 -12.34 2.07
C PRO A 148 12.26 -13.79 1.73
N ILE A 149 12.20 -14.12 0.44
CA ILE A 149 12.54 -15.45 -0.08
C ILE A 149 14.04 -15.70 0.03
N ASP A 150 14.87 -14.69 -0.24
CA ASP A 150 16.33 -14.82 -0.14
C ASP A 150 16.75 -15.00 1.32
N LEU A 151 16.13 -14.25 2.24
CA LEU A 151 16.39 -14.37 3.68
C LEU A 151 16.00 -15.75 4.24
N LEU A 152 14.94 -16.36 3.69
CA LEU A 152 14.50 -17.70 4.07
C LEU A 152 15.33 -18.82 3.41
N ALA A 153 15.88 -18.57 2.22
CA ALA A 153 16.64 -19.53 1.44
C ALA A 153 18.09 -19.72 1.94
N ASN A 154 18.54 -18.90 2.89
CA ASN A 154 19.85 -19.03 3.51
C ASN A 154 20.05 -20.44 4.11
N ARG A 155 21.27 -20.96 3.98
CA ARG A 155 21.56 -22.31 4.49
C ARG A 155 21.45 -22.31 6.01
N PRO A 156 21.01 -23.41 6.64
CA PRO A 156 20.96 -23.51 8.10
C PRO A 156 22.30 -23.23 8.80
N MET A 157 23.42 -23.52 8.11
CA MET A 157 24.78 -23.25 8.61
C MET A 157 25.12 -21.75 8.66
N ASP A 158 24.44 -20.93 7.85
CA ASP A 158 24.65 -19.48 7.79
C ASP A 158 23.68 -18.74 8.74
N ASP A 159 22.80 -19.46 9.44
CA ASP A 159 21.88 -18.89 10.43
C ASP A 159 22.60 -18.64 11.76
N PRO A 160 22.76 -17.37 12.22
CA PRO A 160 23.41 -17.07 13.49
C PRO A 160 22.71 -17.71 14.70
N LEU A 161 21.41 -18.02 14.59
CA LEU A 161 20.66 -18.71 15.64
C LEU A 161 21.08 -20.18 15.82
N GLU A 162 21.61 -20.80 14.75
CA GLU A 162 22.07 -22.21 14.80
C GLU A 162 23.32 -22.37 15.68
N TYR A 163 24.22 -21.38 15.67
CA TYR A 163 25.39 -21.37 16.55
C TYR A 163 24.98 -21.29 18.02
N ILE A 164 24.04 -20.42 18.36
CA ILE A 164 23.52 -20.27 19.73
C ILE A 164 22.90 -21.59 20.17
N LEU A 165 22.04 -22.16 19.32
CA LEU A 165 21.41 -23.46 19.55
C LEU A 165 22.44 -24.56 19.82
N TYR A 166 23.49 -24.65 19.00
CA TYR A 166 24.55 -25.64 19.16
C TYR A 166 25.28 -25.50 20.51
N VAL A 167 25.62 -24.28 20.90
CA VAL A 167 26.34 -24.01 22.16
C VAL A 167 25.46 -24.27 23.39
N THR A 168 24.16 -24.03 23.30
CA THR A 168 23.24 -24.16 24.45
C THR A 168 22.52 -25.51 24.53
N SER A 169 22.54 -26.34 23.48
CA SER A 169 21.79 -27.62 23.40
C SER A 169 22.55 -28.87 23.87
N VAL A 170 23.79 -28.74 24.34
CA VAL A 170 24.57 -29.90 24.79
C VAL A 170 24.04 -30.44 26.13
N GLY A 171 23.28 -31.54 26.09
CA GLY A 171 22.96 -32.39 27.25
C GLY A 171 21.48 -32.58 27.58
N VAL A 172 20.67 -31.51 27.62
CA VAL A 172 19.22 -31.52 27.93
C VAL A 172 18.54 -30.37 27.17
N PRO A 173 17.32 -30.53 26.62
CA PRO A 173 16.58 -29.41 26.03
C PRO A 173 16.45 -28.27 27.05
N SER A 174 17.11 -27.15 26.75
CA SER A 174 17.09 -25.94 27.57
C SER A 174 15.95 -25.01 27.14
N VAL A 175 15.49 -24.14 28.03
CA VAL A 175 14.51 -23.07 27.72
C VAL A 175 14.94 -22.22 26.51
N VAL A 176 16.25 -22.11 26.25
CA VAL A 176 16.82 -21.42 25.08
C VAL A 176 16.37 -22.06 23.76
N TYR A 177 16.18 -23.39 23.73
CA TYR A 177 15.69 -24.08 22.54
C TYR A 177 14.28 -23.59 22.16
N ASP A 178 13.39 -23.49 23.15
CA ASP A 178 12.02 -23.02 22.94
C ASP A 178 12.03 -21.56 22.46
N THR A 179 12.83 -20.69 23.08
CA THR A 179 12.99 -19.29 22.64
C THR A 179 13.52 -19.17 21.21
N ILE A 180 14.50 -19.99 20.81
CA ILE A 180 15.02 -20.00 19.43
C ILE A 180 13.97 -20.51 18.44
N ARG A 181 13.21 -21.55 18.81
CA ARG A 181 12.11 -22.05 17.98
C ARG A 181 11.05 -20.97 17.78
N ASP A 182 10.65 -20.31 18.85
CA ASP A 182 9.60 -19.30 18.83
C ASP A 182 10.07 -18.05 18.06
N LEU A 183 11.35 -17.67 18.19
CA LEU A 183 11.99 -16.63 17.37
C LEU A 183 11.99 -17.00 15.87
N ARG A 184 12.35 -18.23 15.51
CA ARG A 184 12.30 -18.70 14.11
C ARG A 184 10.87 -18.72 13.55
N GLN A 185 9.89 -19.04 14.39
CA GLN A 185 8.48 -18.96 14.00
C GLN A 185 8.07 -17.50 13.75
N ALA A 186 8.38 -16.59 14.68
CA ALA A 186 8.10 -15.16 14.52
C ALA A 186 8.77 -14.56 13.28
N ARG A 187 10.04 -14.93 13.02
CA ARG A 187 10.76 -14.60 11.79
C ARG A 187 10.04 -15.09 10.54
N SER A 188 9.57 -16.34 10.55
CA SER A 188 8.84 -16.92 9.42
C SER A 188 7.50 -16.21 9.17
N GLU A 189 6.81 -15.80 10.24
CA GLU A 189 5.58 -15.02 10.16
C GLU A 189 5.83 -13.59 9.63
N ARG A 190 6.92 -12.93 10.05
CA ARG A 190 7.38 -11.65 9.49
C ARG A 190 7.67 -11.80 7.99
N LEU A 191 8.54 -12.72 7.61
CA LEU A 191 8.92 -12.92 6.20
C LEU A 191 7.71 -13.32 5.34
N GLY A 192 6.82 -14.18 5.84
CA GLY A 192 5.59 -14.59 5.16
C GLY A 192 4.54 -13.47 5.04
N SER A 193 4.54 -12.50 5.96
CA SER A 193 3.71 -11.30 5.86
C SER A 193 4.34 -10.19 5.03
N MET A 194 5.67 -10.18 4.85
CA MET A 194 6.38 -9.29 3.92
C MET A 194 6.22 -9.70 2.44
N GLN A 195 5.91 -10.97 2.16
CA GLN A 195 5.74 -11.43 0.78
C GLN A 195 4.60 -10.69 0.07
N ARG A 196 4.87 -10.26 -1.17
CA ARG A 196 3.87 -9.59 -2.02
C ARG A 196 2.85 -10.62 -2.53
N LYS A 197 1.74 -10.76 -1.78
CA LYS A 197 0.65 -11.68 -2.13
C LYS A 197 -0.22 -11.17 -3.28
N LEU A 198 -0.28 -9.85 -3.48
CA LEU A 198 -1.05 -9.23 -4.55
C LEU A 198 -0.20 -9.04 -5.81
N PRO A 199 -0.59 -9.63 -6.95
CA PRO A 199 0.14 -9.49 -8.20
C PRO A 199 -0.01 -8.06 -8.75
N ALA A 200 1.03 -7.57 -9.43
CA ALA A 200 1.02 -6.24 -10.05
C ALA A 200 -0.12 -6.04 -11.08
N ILE A 201 -0.58 -7.14 -11.70
CA ILE A 201 -1.71 -7.14 -12.64
C ILE A 201 -2.99 -6.61 -11.98
N HIS A 202 -3.18 -6.85 -10.69
CA HIS A 202 -4.34 -6.35 -9.95
C HIS A 202 -4.39 -4.82 -9.94
N PHE A 203 -3.24 -4.16 -9.82
CA PHE A 203 -3.16 -2.71 -9.90
C PHE A 203 -3.47 -2.19 -11.30
N VAL A 204 -3.00 -2.88 -12.34
CA VAL A 204 -3.34 -2.55 -13.74
C VAL A 204 -4.86 -2.58 -13.93
N LEU A 205 -5.53 -3.59 -13.39
CA LEU A 205 -6.99 -3.69 -13.45
C LEU A 205 -7.67 -2.50 -12.76
N LEU A 206 -7.23 -2.13 -11.55
CA LEU A 206 -7.77 -0.97 -10.82
C LEU A 206 -7.57 0.34 -11.60
N TYR A 207 -6.41 0.53 -12.22
CA TYR A 207 -6.14 1.71 -13.06
C TYR A 207 -7.04 1.73 -14.29
N VAL A 208 -7.23 0.60 -14.98
CA VAL A 208 -8.12 0.52 -16.15
C VAL A 208 -9.55 0.85 -15.76
N LEU A 209 -10.05 0.33 -14.64
CA LEU A 209 -11.40 0.66 -14.15
C LEU A 209 -11.55 2.15 -13.82
N GLY A 210 -10.58 2.73 -13.11
CA GLY A 210 -10.59 4.16 -12.79
C GLY A 210 -10.56 5.04 -14.05
N VAL A 211 -9.79 4.67 -15.07
CA VAL A 211 -9.78 5.38 -16.36
C VAL A 211 -11.12 5.26 -17.08
N LEU A 212 -11.73 4.06 -17.11
CA LEU A 212 -13.04 3.86 -17.71
C LEU A 212 -14.13 4.69 -17.03
N GLU A 213 -14.09 4.79 -15.70
CA GLU A 213 -15.01 5.64 -14.93
C GLU A 213 -14.82 7.13 -15.25
N LEU A 214 -13.57 7.59 -15.34
CA LEU A 214 -13.26 8.98 -15.69
C LEU A 214 -13.64 9.33 -17.13
N LEU A 215 -13.47 8.42 -18.09
CA LEU A 215 -13.78 8.70 -19.51
C LEU A 215 -15.28 8.88 -19.78
N ALA A 216 -16.14 8.24 -18.99
CA ALA A 216 -17.57 8.30 -19.20
C ALA A 216 -18.19 9.65 -18.79
N PHE A 217 -17.57 10.41 -17.88
CA PHE A 217 -18.04 11.72 -17.45
C PHE A 217 -17.94 12.81 -18.54
N PRO A 218 -16.81 12.98 -19.24
CA PRO A 218 -16.72 13.88 -20.40
C PRO A 218 -17.62 13.47 -21.57
N LEU A 219 -17.83 12.15 -21.75
CA LEU A 219 -18.74 11.64 -22.78
C LEU A 219 -20.19 12.09 -22.54
N LEU A 220 -20.66 12.01 -21.28
CA LEU A 220 -21.97 12.55 -20.88
C LEU A 220 -22.00 14.09 -20.97
N GLY A 221 -20.92 14.75 -20.57
CA GLY A 221 -20.76 16.21 -20.66
C GLY A 221 -20.93 16.74 -22.08
N ALA A 222 -20.35 16.06 -23.07
CA ALA A 222 -20.51 16.39 -24.50
C ALA A 222 -21.98 16.29 -24.95
N GLY A 223 -22.73 15.30 -24.46
CA GLY A 223 -24.17 15.19 -24.68
C GLY A 223 -24.94 16.38 -24.10
N THR A 224 -24.66 16.77 -22.85
CA THR A 224 -25.32 17.92 -22.21
C THR A 224 -24.98 19.26 -22.85
N ALA A 225 -23.74 19.43 -23.32
CA ALA A 225 -23.29 20.63 -24.04
C ALA A 225 -24.01 20.83 -25.38
N SER A 226 -24.46 19.73 -26.02
CA SER A 226 -25.25 19.79 -27.25
C SER A 226 -26.69 20.27 -27.03
N MET A 227 -27.27 19.99 -25.86
CA MET A 227 -28.66 20.34 -25.53
C MET A 227 -28.79 21.73 -24.90
N TYR A 228 -27.82 22.11 -24.05
CA TYR A 228 -27.82 23.38 -23.35
C TYR A 228 -26.58 24.18 -23.74
N ARG A 229 -26.77 25.22 -24.55
CA ARG A 229 -25.68 26.11 -25.01
C ARG A 229 -25.11 27.02 -23.91
N GLU A 230 -25.60 26.88 -22.68
CA GLU A 230 -25.21 27.69 -21.53
C GLU A 230 -23.91 27.17 -20.91
N ARG A 231 -22.87 28.01 -20.98
CA ARG A 231 -21.51 27.71 -20.51
C ARG A 231 -21.40 27.46 -19.00
N ASN A 232 -22.41 27.88 -18.22
CA ASN A 232 -22.40 27.78 -16.76
C ASN A 232 -22.54 26.34 -16.25
N VAL A 233 -23.25 25.47 -16.98
CA VAL A 233 -23.44 24.07 -16.59
C VAL A 233 -22.12 23.29 -16.68
N LEU A 234 -21.32 23.54 -17.71
CA LEU A 234 -20.02 22.91 -17.92
C LEU A 234 -19.00 23.29 -16.84
N ILE A 235 -19.05 24.52 -16.32
CA ILE A 235 -18.16 24.96 -15.23
C ILE A 235 -18.45 24.16 -13.95
N VAL A 236 -19.73 23.98 -13.62
CA VAL A 236 -20.13 23.19 -12.44
C VAL A 236 -19.75 21.72 -12.62
N GLN A 237 -20.00 21.14 -13.80
CA GLN A 237 -19.59 19.76 -14.11
C GLN A 237 -18.07 19.58 -14.07
N ALA A 238 -17.28 20.58 -14.48
CA ALA A 238 -15.83 20.54 -14.41
C ALA A 238 -15.31 20.40 -12.97
N ILE A 239 -15.95 21.09 -12.01
CA ILE A 239 -15.60 20.99 -10.58
C ILE A 239 -15.90 19.58 -10.06
N PHE A 240 -17.07 19.02 -10.38
CA PHE A 240 -17.41 17.65 -9.98
C PHE A 240 -16.47 16.61 -10.60
N PHE A 241 -16.12 16.77 -11.87
CA PHE A 241 -15.16 15.91 -12.54
C PHE A 241 -13.77 16.00 -11.88
N GLY A 242 -13.29 17.21 -11.60
CA GLY A 242 -12.05 17.41 -10.85
C GLY A 242 -12.08 16.74 -9.48
N ALA A 243 -13.19 16.88 -8.74
CA ALA A 243 -13.37 16.21 -7.45
C ALA A 243 -13.27 14.69 -7.56
N MET A 244 -13.86 14.08 -8.58
CA MET A 244 -13.75 12.63 -8.81
C MET A 244 -12.33 12.21 -9.21
N CYS A 245 -11.66 12.94 -10.10
CA CYS A 245 -10.26 12.71 -10.45
C CYS A 245 -9.36 12.74 -9.20
N GLY A 246 -9.62 13.69 -8.30
CA GLY A 246 -8.99 13.74 -6.99
C GLY A 246 -9.26 12.47 -6.18
N ALA A 247 -10.53 12.11 -6.00
CA ALA A 247 -10.92 10.95 -5.18
C ALA A 247 -10.35 9.61 -5.70
N ILE A 248 -10.39 9.37 -7.01
CA ILE A 248 -9.86 8.13 -7.62
C ILE A 248 -8.34 8.08 -7.46
N VAL A 249 -7.63 9.19 -7.70
CA VAL A 249 -6.17 9.24 -7.51
C VAL A 249 -5.81 9.06 -6.03
N MET A 250 -6.51 9.74 -5.13
CA MET A 250 -6.29 9.60 -3.68
C MET A 250 -6.43 8.14 -3.24
N THR A 251 -7.54 7.48 -3.62
CA THR A 251 -7.80 6.09 -3.24
C THR A 251 -6.74 5.14 -3.79
N LEU A 252 -6.38 5.27 -5.07
CA LEU A 252 -5.31 4.46 -5.67
C LEU A 252 -3.94 4.70 -5.02
N GLN A 253 -3.59 5.95 -4.70
CA GLN A 253 -2.33 6.28 -4.04
C GLN A 253 -2.25 5.73 -2.62
N VAL A 254 -3.35 5.80 -1.86
CA VAL A 254 -3.41 5.20 -0.51
C VAL A 254 -3.23 3.68 -0.59
N ILE A 255 -3.92 3.00 -1.53
CA ILE A 255 -3.75 1.55 -1.73
C ILE A 255 -2.30 1.23 -2.16
N TYR A 256 -1.70 2.05 -3.01
CA TYR A 256 -0.32 1.86 -3.45
C TYR A 256 0.71 2.08 -2.33
N GLU A 257 0.51 3.07 -1.47
CA GLU A 257 1.32 3.27 -0.26
C GLU A 257 1.17 2.07 0.69
N LEU A 258 -0.04 1.52 0.86
CA LEU A 258 -0.23 0.31 1.67
C LEU A 258 0.44 -0.93 1.09
N TRP A 259 0.56 -1.01 -0.23
CA TRP A 259 1.23 -2.11 -0.93
C TRP A 259 2.75 -2.08 -0.77
N LYS A 260 3.33 -0.91 -0.48
CA LYS A 260 4.75 -0.80 -0.16
C LYS A 260 4.97 -1.03 1.34
N PRO A 261 5.69 -2.09 1.74
CA PRO A 261 5.96 -2.33 3.15
C PRO A 261 6.97 -1.35 3.79
N PHE A 262 7.68 -0.50 3.01
CA PHE A 262 8.78 0.36 3.49
C PHE A 262 8.72 1.81 2.99
N GLY A 263 9.28 2.73 3.80
CA GLY A 263 9.48 4.14 3.41
C GLY A 263 8.23 5.02 3.30
N GLY A 264 7.21 4.80 4.14
CA GLY A 264 5.93 5.52 4.17
C GLY A 264 5.31 5.61 5.57
N ALA A 265 4.19 6.31 5.72
CA ALA A 265 3.57 6.60 7.02
C ALA A 265 3.06 5.33 7.74
N TYR A 266 2.80 4.28 6.97
CA TYR A 266 2.30 2.99 7.47
C TYR A 266 3.42 1.97 7.73
N THR A 267 4.68 2.40 7.72
CA THR A 267 5.81 1.47 7.67
C THR A 267 6.39 1.16 9.04
N VAL A 268 6.92 -0.07 9.14
CA VAL A 268 7.39 -0.64 10.39
C VAL A 268 8.83 -0.19 10.70
N ASP A 269 9.51 0.48 9.76
CA ASP A 269 10.89 0.92 9.84
C ASP A 269 11.16 1.79 11.09
N VAL A 270 10.29 2.78 11.34
CA VAL A 270 10.41 3.69 12.50
C VAL A 270 10.17 2.94 13.81
N ALA A 271 9.20 2.02 13.82
CA ALA A 271 8.89 1.21 14.99
C ALA A 271 10.05 0.26 15.32
N LEU A 272 10.59 -0.43 14.31
CA LEU A 272 11.74 -1.32 14.45
C LEU A 272 12.98 -0.56 14.96
N GLY A 273 13.26 0.62 14.41
CA GLY A 273 14.38 1.46 14.84
C GLY A 273 14.30 1.85 16.32
N LYS A 274 13.10 2.09 16.85
CA LYS A 274 12.88 2.34 18.29
C LYS A 274 12.96 1.07 19.13
N MET A 275 12.47 -0.05 18.60
CA MET A 275 12.42 -1.33 19.31
C MET A 275 13.79 -1.98 19.52
N VAL A 276 14.72 -1.73 18.62
CA VAL A 276 16.07 -2.32 18.56
C VAL A 276 17.17 -1.39 19.11
N ARG A 277 16.81 -0.19 19.59
CA ARG A 277 17.74 0.73 20.26
C ARG A 277 18.05 0.25 21.69
#